data_AF-A0A1Z5L8P2-F1
#
_entry.id   AF-A0A1Z5L8P2-F1
#
_cell.length_a   1.000
_cell.length_b   1.000
_cell.length_c   1.000
_cell.angle_alpha   90.00
_cell.angle_beta   90.00
_cell.angle_gamma   90.00
#
_symmetry.space_group_name_H-M   'P 1'
#
loop_
_entity.id
_entity.type
_entity.pdbx_description
1 polymer ?
#
loop_
_entity_poly.entity_id
_entity_poly.type
_entity_poly.pdbx_seq_one_letter_code
_entity_poly.pdbx_strand_id
1 'polypeptide(L)'
;MSLIPFTEKGLRKLHENLTCFGDKLHVDEVYAGFVAMLSNAKKSANLKPEVKTLLEELENVIEELRTKGCTEEELEKRAQEIIEQNIEERLKSCKTPIAARKG
;
A
#
# COMPACT_ATOMS: atom_id res chain seq x y z
N MET A 1 -3.80 -17.27 14.93
CA MET A 1 -3.90 -17.86 13.58
C MET A 1 -2.69 -17.43 12.77
N SER A 2 -1.85 -18.38 12.39
CA SER A 2 -0.97 -18.35 11.21
C SER A 2 -0.38 -19.76 11.09
N LEU A 3 -0.75 -20.48 10.02
CA LEU A 3 -0.38 -21.87 9.75
C LEU A 3 0.96 -22.01 9.01
N ILE A 4 1.67 -20.89 8.79
CA ILE A 4 2.92 -20.87 8.05
C ILE A 4 4.06 -20.94 9.07
N PRO A 5 4.85 -22.03 9.10
CA PRO A 5 6.06 -22.04 9.90
C PRO A 5 6.97 -20.93 9.38
N PHE A 6 7.49 -20.10 10.29
CA PHE A 6 8.43 -19.00 10.00
C PHE A 6 9.78 -19.57 9.53
N THR A 7 9.76 -20.15 8.34
CA THR A 7 10.90 -20.70 7.64
C THR A 7 11.48 -19.62 6.73
N GLU A 8 12.78 -19.67 6.51
CA GLU A 8 13.51 -18.75 5.64
C GLU A 8 12.86 -18.60 4.25
N LYS A 9 12.37 -19.72 3.68
CA LYS A 9 11.63 -19.74 2.41
C LYS A 9 10.31 -18.97 2.48
N GLY A 10 9.56 -19.15 3.57
CA GLY A 10 8.30 -18.44 3.79
C GLY A 10 8.52 -16.93 3.94
N LEU A 11 9.56 -16.53 4.66
CA LEU A 11 9.93 -15.13 4.85
C LEU A 11 10.42 -14.46 3.57
N ARG A 12 11.26 -15.13 2.77
CA ARG A 12 11.66 -14.61 1.45
C ARG A 12 10.46 -14.40 0.55
N LYS A 13 9.53 -15.37 0.52
CA LYS A 13 8.30 -15.24 -0.26
C LYS A 13 7.45 -14.07 0.22
N LEU A 14 7.33 -13.91 1.54
CA LEU A 14 6.63 -12.78 2.15
C LEU A 14 7.28 -11.45 1.74
N HIS A 15 8.60 -11.35 1.81
CA HIS A 15 9.37 -10.17 1.41
C HIS A 15 9.10 -9.77 -0.04
N GLU A 16 9.14 -10.72 -0.97
CA GLU A 16 8.87 -10.44 -2.39
C GLU A 16 7.42 -10.00 -2.66
N ASN A 17 6.47 -10.47 -1.84
CA ASN A 17 5.06 -10.07 -1.98
C ASN A 17 4.74 -8.81 -1.17
N LEU A 18 5.62 -8.39 -0.25
CA LEU A 18 5.40 -7.28 0.66
C LEU A 18 5.27 -5.95 -0.10
N THR A 19 6.04 -5.78 -1.18
CA THR A 19 5.95 -4.63 -2.09
C THR A 19 4.56 -4.48 -2.72
N CYS A 20 3.83 -5.58 -2.92
CA CYS A 20 2.46 -5.54 -3.43
C CYS A 20 1.46 -5.03 -2.40
N PHE A 21 1.80 -5.07 -1.11
CA PHE A 21 1.00 -4.50 -0.03
C PHE A 21 1.41 -3.07 0.33
N GLY A 22 2.38 -2.47 -0.36
CA GLY A 22 2.89 -1.12 -0.07
C GLY A 22 1.79 -0.05 -0.03
N ASP A 23 0.85 -0.12 -0.96
CA ASP A 23 -0.36 0.72 -1.01
C ASP A 23 -1.21 0.61 0.25
N LYS A 24 -1.32 -0.59 0.83
CA LYS A 24 -2.19 -0.85 2.00
C LYS A 24 -1.46 -0.71 3.33
N LEU A 25 -0.15 -0.51 3.33
CA LEU A 25 0.67 -0.47 4.53
C LEU A 25 0.46 0.81 5.36
N HIS A 26 -0.15 1.84 4.78
CA HIS A 26 -0.56 3.04 5.54
C HIS A 26 -1.69 2.73 6.54
N VAL A 27 -2.44 1.63 6.36
CA VAL A 27 -3.54 1.24 7.23
C VAL A 27 -2.97 0.64 8.51
N ASP A 28 -3.25 1.27 9.66
CA ASP A 28 -2.73 0.84 10.96
C ASP A 28 -3.07 -0.62 11.29
N GLU A 29 -4.26 -1.11 10.93
CA GLU A 29 -4.64 -2.52 11.13
C GLU A 29 -3.75 -3.48 10.32
N VAL A 30 -3.42 -3.12 9.08
CA VAL A 30 -2.57 -3.92 8.20
C VAL A 30 -1.13 -3.93 8.75
N TYR A 31 -0.60 -2.75 9.06
CA TYR A 31 0.72 -2.60 9.68
C TYR A 31 0.83 -3.39 11.00
N ALA A 32 -0.16 -3.25 11.90
CA ALA A 32 -0.18 -3.97 13.16
C ALA A 32 -0.21 -5.49 12.97
N GLY A 33 -0.93 -5.99 11.94
CA GLY A 33 -0.93 -7.40 11.57
C GLY A 33 0.46 -7.92 11.18
N PHE A 34 1.19 -7.17 10.35
CA PHE A 34 2.56 -7.54 9.96
C PHE A 34 3.53 -7.47 11.14
N VAL A 35 3.50 -6.40 11.95
CA VAL A 35 4.37 -6.27 13.13
C VAL A 35 4.10 -7.37 14.15
N ALA A 36 2.83 -7.72 14.38
CA ALA A 36 2.47 -8.82 15.26
C ALA A 36 2.97 -10.17 14.72
N MET A 37 2.87 -10.39 13.41
CA MET A 37 3.42 -11.57 12.74
C MET A 37 4.94 -11.67 12.93
N LEU A 38 5.68 -10.59 12.67
CA LEU A 38 7.13 -10.53 12.85
C LEU A 38 7.55 -10.73 14.31
N SER A 39 6.84 -10.10 15.25
CA SER A 39 7.07 -10.26 16.69
C SER A 39 6.85 -11.70 17.15
N ASN A 40 5.84 -12.39 16.61
CA ASN A 40 5.60 -13.80 16.91
C ASN A 40 6.66 -14.70 16.29
N ALA A 41 7.13 -14.38 15.08
CA ALA A 41 8.24 -15.09 14.44
C ALA A 41 9.54 -14.97 15.25
N LYS A 42 9.87 -13.76 15.73
CA LYS A 42 11.03 -13.49 16.60
C LYS A 42 11.00 -14.27 17.91
N LYS A 43 9.81 -14.57 18.44
CA LYS A 43 9.61 -15.36 19.69
C LYS A 43 9.75 -16.87 19.50
N SER A 44 9.96 -17.35 18.26
CA SER A 44 10.10 -18.78 18.02
C SER A 44 11.40 -19.30 18.63
N ALA A 45 11.31 -20.28 19.54
CA ALA A 45 12.43 -20.82 20.30
C ALA A 45 13.56 -21.44 19.44
N ASN A 46 13.26 -21.84 18.20
CA ASN A 46 14.20 -22.46 17.26
C ASN A 46 14.53 -21.55 16.05
N LEU A 47 14.41 -20.23 16.22
CA LEU A 47 14.72 -19.28 15.16
C LEU A 47 16.22 -19.29 14.84
N LYS A 48 16.56 -19.62 13.59
CA LYS A 48 17.94 -19.53 13.10
C LYS A 48 18.38 -18.06 13.01
N PRO A 49 19.67 -17.75 13.23
CA PRO A 49 20.17 -16.37 13.12
C PRO A 49 19.94 -15.77 11.73
N GLU A 50 20.06 -16.56 10.66
CA GLU A 50 19.77 -16.11 9.27
C GLU A 50 18.30 -15.63 9.13
N VAL A 51 17.37 -16.34 9.76
CA VAL A 51 15.94 -15.98 9.74
C VAL A 51 15.67 -14.76 10.60
N LYS A 52 16.42 -14.58 11.69
CA LYS A 52 16.36 -13.38 12.53
C LYS A 52 16.78 -12.13 11.74
N THR A 53 17.89 -12.19 11.01
CA THR A 53 18.32 -11.09 10.13
C THR A 53 17.25 -10.76 9.10
N LEU A 54 16.68 -11.76 8.43
CA LEU A 54 15.57 -11.58 7.49
C LEU A 54 14.33 -10.90 8.12
N LEU A 55 14.00 -11.25 9.37
CA LEU A 55 12.91 -10.60 10.11
C LEU A 55 13.18 -9.13 10.38
N GLU A 56 14.42 -8.78 10.75
CA GLU A 56 14.83 -7.40 10.98
C GLU A 56 14.84 -6.58 9.69
N GLU A 57 15.32 -7.16 8.58
CA GLU A 57 15.22 -6.52 7.26
C GLU A 57 13.77 -6.30 6.83
N LEU A 58 12.89 -7.29 7.04
CA LEU A 58 11.47 -7.15 6.71
C LEU A 58 10.81 -6.00 7.48
N GLU A 59 11.14 -5.85 8.77
CA GLU A 59 10.61 -4.82 9.64
C GLU A 59 10.99 -3.43 9.12
N ASN A 60 12.26 -3.24 8.75
CA ASN A 60 12.74 -1.99 8.13
C ASN A 60 12.04 -1.70 6.80
N VAL A 61 11.88 -2.71 5.94
CA VAL A 61 11.21 -2.53 4.64
C VAL A 61 9.73 -2.16 4.81
N ILE A 62 9.04 -2.72 5.81
CA ILE A 62 7.66 -2.34 6.15
C ILE A 62 7.61 -0.87 6.58
N GLU A 63 8.53 -0.41 7.44
CA GLU A 63 8.55 1.00 7.84
C GLU A 63 8.85 1.95 6.67
N GLU A 64 9.77 1.56 5.79
CA GLU A 64 10.06 2.30 4.57
C GLU A 64 8.85 2.35 3.63
N LEU A 65 8.16 1.22 3.41
CA LEU A 65 6.97 1.16 2.57
C LEU A 65 5.79 1.92 3.18
N ARG A 66 5.64 1.94 4.51
CA ARG A 66 4.63 2.79 5.16
C ARG A 66 4.89 4.27 4.87
N THR A 67 6.15 4.68 4.91
CA THR A 67 6.56 6.06 4.63
C THR A 67 6.43 6.39 3.13
N LYS A 68 6.86 5.49 2.25
CA LYS A 68 6.78 5.65 0.78
C LYS A 68 5.34 5.55 0.25
N GLY A 69 4.56 4.58 0.68
CA GLY A 69 3.16 4.38 0.27
C GLY A 69 2.26 5.56 0.64
N CYS A 70 2.53 6.25 1.76
CA CYS A 70 1.85 7.51 2.09
C CYS A 70 2.08 8.60 1.01
N THR A 71 3.21 8.56 0.33
CA THR A 71 3.57 9.52 -0.74
C THR A 71 2.89 9.16 -2.07
N GLU A 72 2.73 7.87 -2.35
CA GLU A 72 2.11 7.38 -3.59
C GLU A 72 0.58 7.51 -3.52
N GLU A 73 -0.07 7.15 -2.42
CA GLU A 73 -1.53 7.31 -2.26
C GLU A 73 -1.95 8.79 -2.37
N GLU A 74 -1.16 9.70 -1.80
CA GLU A 74 -1.39 11.16 -1.92
C GLU A 74 -1.28 11.62 -3.39
N LEU A 75 -0.36 11.01 -4.17
CA LEU A 75 -0.20 11.28 -5.59
C LEU A 75 -1.38 10.74 -6.40
N GLU A 76 -1.86 9.55 -6.07
CA GLU A 76 -3.00 8.89 -6.72
C GLU A 76 -4.32 9.61 -6.42
N LYS A 77 -4.56 10.02 -5.16
CA LYS A 77 -5.70 10.87 -4.81
C LYS A 77 -5.68 12.18 -5.57
N ARG A 78 -4.52 12.86 -5.62
CA ARG A 78 -4.37 14.09 -6.41
C ARG A 78 -4.60 13.86 -7.91
N ALA A 79 -4.14 12.74 -8.45
CA ALA A 79 -4.39 12.39 -9.84
C ALA A 79 -5.88 12.14 -10.13
N GLN A 80 -6.60 11.44 -9.24
CA GLN A 80 -8.04 11.24 -9.37
C GLN A 80 -8.81 12.55 -9.24
N GLU A 81 -8.47 13.41 -8.29
CA GLU A 81 -9.12 14.71 -8.11
C GLU A 81 -8.95 15.62 -9.33
N ILE A 82 -7.77 15.62 -9.97
CA ILE A 82 -7.50 16.41 -11.19
C ILE A 82 -8.31 15.90 -12.40
N ILE A 83 -8.52 14.60 -12.50
CA ILE A 83 -9.34 14.00 -13.56
C ILE A 83 -10.82 14.37 -13.36
N GLU A 84 -11.32 14.25 -12.13
CA GLU A 84 -12.71 14.60 -11.78
C GLU A 84 -13.00 16.08 -12.07
N GLN A 85 -12.11 16.99 -11.67
CA GLN A 85 -12.27 18.42 -11.93
C GLN A 85 -12.21 18.77 -13.43
N ASN A 86 -11.39 18.08 -14.22
CA ASN A 86 -11.35 18.26 -15.67
C ASN A 86 -12.65 17.80 -16.35
N ILE A 87 -13.30 16.75 -15.85
CA ILE A 87 -14.57 16.26 -16.40
C ILE A 87 -15.71 17.25 -16.12
N GLU A 88 -15.77 17.80 -14.91
CA GLU A 88 -16.80 18.77 -14.52
C GLU A 88 -16.69 20.10 -15.29
N GLU A 89 -15.47 20.59 -15.54
CA GLU A 89 -15.25 21.81 -16.33
C GLU A 89 -15.63 21.62 -17.82
N ARG A 90 -15.40 20.43 -18.36
CA ARG A 90 -15.83 20.08 -19.73
C ARG A 90 -17.35 20.01 -19.88
N LEU A 91 -18.07 19.56 -18.86
CA LEU A 91 -19.54 19.51 -18.85
C LEU A 91 -20.18 20.89 -18.72
N LYS A 92 -19.57 21.83 -18.00
CA LYS A 92 -20.06 23.21 -17.88
C LYS A 92 -19.87 24.02 -19.18
N SER A 93 -18.82 23.73 -19.94
CA SER A 93 -18.51 24.41 -21.22
C SER A 93 -19.52 24.08 -22.36
N CYS A 94 -20.22 22.94 -22.30
CA CYS A 94 -21.15 22.51 -23.35
C CYS A 94 -22.54 23.19 -23.34
N LYS A 95 -22.81 24.18 -22.48
CA LYS A 95 -24.07 24.96 -22.53
C LYS A 95 -23.91 26.21 -23.39
N THR A 96 -23.72 26.07 -24.70
CA THR A 96 -24.03 27.18 -25.62
C THR A 96 -25.51 27.07 -26.01
N PRO A 97 -26.36 28.05 -25.67
CA PRO A 97 -27.75 28.03 -26.14
C PRO A 97 -27.74 28.16 -27.66
N ILE A 98 -28.27 27.15 -28.35
CA ILE A 98 -28.65 27.24 -29.76
C ILE A 98 -29.86 28.19 -29.80
N ALA A 99 -29.59 29.50 -29.78
CA ALA A 99 -30.60 30.52 -29.97
C ALA A 99 -31.03 30.48 -31.44
N ALA A 100 -32.26 30.02 -31.63
CA ALA A 100 -32.98 30.03 -32.89
C ALA A 100 -32.83 31.37 -33.61
N ARG A 101 -32.23 31.36 -34.81
CA ARG A 101 -32.33 32.47 -35.75
C ARG A 101 -33.40 32.10 -36.78
N LYS A 102 -34.65 32.41 -36.46
CA LYS A 102 -35.78 32.48 -37.39
C LYS A 102 -36.10 33.96 -37.63
N GLY A 103 -36.30 34.33 -38.89
CA GLY A 103 -36.80 35.64 -39.31
C GLY A 103 -35.86 36.34 -40.27
#